data_AF-M3FWS2-F1
#
_entry.id   AF-M3FWS2-F1
#
_cell.length_a   1.000
_cell.length_b   1.000
_cell.length_c   1.000
_cell.angle_alpha   90.00
_cell.angle_beta   90.00
_cell.angle_gamma   90.00
#
_symmetry.space_group_name_H-M   'P 1'
#
loop_
_entity.id
_entity.type
_entity.pdbx_description
1 polymer ?
#
loop_
_entity_poly.entity_id
_entity_poly.type
_entity_poly.pdbx_seq_one_letter_code
_entity_poly.pdbx_strand_id
1 'polypeptide(L)'
;MIVQDLAILKTLPHFKNVKTVIHVFEITTPWVGQKILNLPTLAMISEFNRLEVYPRIYDFGYQVNVNDLIYITLKSIAYRRDVQDLILSPSKRIKDIGKRFKIENPNPWDYENSYLERISMYPIQDISDCIEKTNPANGQPIPKGSDRFHKKAIFDTCIIANHIVTHAEEDKVTKQYFDRLKILHDEIRRIGKENGQDIQIIGVVAPYSQLIQKWRLTERNEVWKRELRRIHPSNPVPLLDYQDMLDGPDNGNYYYDLIHLNSIGMKKLTFTFAKDFKAILEKETK
;
A
#
# COMPACT_ATOMS: atom_id res chain seq x y z
N MET A 1 5.64 -3.55 6.32
CA MET A 1 6.73 -2.57 6.32
C MET A 1 8.08 -3.19 5.99
N ILE A 2 8.49 -4.32 6.61
CA ILE A 2 9.74 -5.02 6.23
C ILE A 2 9.89 -5.29 4.72
N VAL A 3 8.80 -5.66 4.04
CA VAL A 3 8.82 -5.87 2.58
C VAL A 3 9.16 -4.57 1.83
N GLN A 4 8.63 -3.43 2.27
CA GLN A 4 8.92 -2.12 1.67
C GLN A 4 10.38 -1.72 1.93
N ASP A 5 10.89 -1.97 3.14
CA ASP A 5 12.29 -1.75 3.51
C ASP A 5 13.25 -2.55 2.64
N LEU A 6 13.03 -3.85 2.51
CA LEU A 6 13.83 -4.72 1.64
C LEU A 6 13.75 -4.28 0.16
N ALA A 7 12.58 -3.83 -0.29
CA ALA A 7 12.44 -3.27 -1.63
C ALA A 7 13.25 -1.99 -1.81
N ILE A 8 13.24 -1.06 -0.84
CA ILE A 8 14.03 0.16 -0.85
C ILE A 8 15.53 -0.15 -0.85
N LEU A 9 16.00 -1.02 0.05
CA LEU A 9 17.40 -1.44 0.12
C LEU A 9 17.90 -2.02 -1.21
N LYS A 10 17.05 -2.78 -1.91
CA LYS A 10 17.37 -3.37 -3.20
C LYS A 10 17.33 -2.36 -4.35
N THR A 11 16.43 -1.38 -4.32
CA THR A 11 16.10 -0.56 -5.51
C THR A 11 16.65 0.86 -5.45
N LEU A 12 16.49 1.55 -4.32
CA LEU A 12 16.86 2.97 -4.20
C LEU A 12 18.34 3.26 -4.50
N PRO A 13 19.32 2.39 -4.15
CA PRO A 13 20.73 2.63 -4.50
C PRO A 13 21.01 2.78 -6.00
N HIS A 14 20.12 2.26 -6.86
CA HIS A 14 20.25 2.39 -8.31
C HIS A 14 19.82 3.77 -8.84
N PHE A 15 19.11 4.58 -8.05
CA PHE A 15 18.59 5.89 -8.43
C PHE A 15 19.32 7.02 -7.70
N LYS A 16 20.53 7.34 -8.16
CA LYS A 16 21.46 8.26 -7.48
C LYS A 16 20.98 9.71 -7.33
N ASN A 17 20.03 10.15 -8.14
CA ASN A 17 19.56 11.53 -8.19
C ASN A 17 18.18 11.73 -7.54
N VAL A 18 17.69 10.75 -6.76
CA VAL A 18 16.41 10.88 -6.04
C VAL A 18 16.58 11.96 -4.97
N LYS A 19 15.71 12.97 -5.03
CA LYS A 19 15.64 14.06 -4.04
C LYS A 19 14.44 13.94 -3.11
N THR A 20 13.38 13.29 -3.57
CA THR A 20 12.12 13.21 -2.84
C THR A 20 11.54 11.81 -2.95
N VAL A 21 11.04 11.29 -1.83
CA VAL A 21 10.26 10.07 -1.75
C VAL A 21 8.87 10.41 -1.25
N ILE A 22 7.86 10.03 -2.02
CA ILE A 22 6.45 10.14 -1.64
C ILE A 22 6.05 8.82 -0.97
N HIS A 23 5.67 8.86 0.30
CA HIS A 23 5.21 7.70 1.05
C HIS A 23 3.69 7.82 1.25
N VAL A 24 2.94 6.97 0.54
CA VAL A 24 1.48 6.89 0.68
C VAL A 24 1.11 6.05 1.90
N PHE A 25 0.35 6.62 2.81
CA PHE A 25 -0.10 6.02 4.06
C PHE A 25 -1.57 5.64 4.01
N GLU A 26 -1.87 4.57 4.73
CA GLU A 26 -3.22 4.14 5.05
C GLU A 26 -3.50 4.51 6.51
N ILE A 27 -4.48 5.39 6.75
CA ILE A 27 -4.68 6.07 8.05
C ILE A 27 -4.86 5.08 9.21
N THR A 28 -5.45 3.91 8.96
CA THR A 28 -5.76 2.90 9.98
C THR A 28 -4.64 1.90 10.24
N THR A 29 -3.62 1.85 9.38
CA THR A 29 -2.56 0.82 9.45
C THR A 29 -1.85 0.72 10.80
N PRO A 30 -1.54 1.83 11.50
CA PRO A 30 -0.88 1.75 12.81
C PRO A 30 -1.62 0.86 13.83
N TRP A 31 -2.95 0.81 13.76
CA TRP A 31 -3.81 0.08 14.70
C TRP A 31 -4.04 -1.39 14.32
N VAL A 32 -3.69 -1.79 13.09
CA VAL A 32 -3.85 -3.17 12.60
C VAL A 32 -2.50 -3.87 12.38
N GLY A 33 -1.41 -3.26 12.85
CA GLY A 33 -0.06 -3.79 12.73
C GLY A 33 0.07 -5.19 13.34
N GLN A 34 0.65 -6.14 12.60
CA GLN A 34 0.87 -7.49 13.08
C GLN A 34 2.27 -7.66 13.68
N LYS A 35 2.34 -8.38 14.81
CA LYS A 35 3.60 -8.78 15.47
C LYS A 35 4.21 -10.05 14.87
N ILE A 36 3.38 -10.85 14.21
CA ILE A 36 3.78 -12.10 13.57
C ILE A 36 3.97 -11.90 12.06
N LEU A 37 4.76 -12.78 11.44
CA LEU A 37 4.89 -12.84 9.99
C LEU A 37 3.76 -13.70 9.42
N ASN A 38 2.72 -13.07 8.89
CA ASN A 38 1.68 -13.81 8.19
C ASN A 38 2.20 -14.42 6.87
N LEU A 39 1.48 -15.42 6.35
CA LEU A 39 1.88 -16.14 5.13
C LEU A 39 2.14 -15.20 3.93
N PRO A 40 1.32 -14.17 3.65
CA PRO A 40 1.64 -13.19 2.60
C PRO A 40 2.97 -12.48 2.82
N THR A 41 3.25 -12.02 4.04
CA THR A 41 4.51 -11.33 4.38
C THR A 41 5.69 -12.29 4.23
N LEU A 42 5.58 -13.52 4.76
CA LEU A 42 6.58 -14.58 4.59
C LEU A 42 6.86 -14.86 3.11
N ALA A 43 5.80 -14.94 2.32
CA ALA A 43 5.90 -15.19 0.89
C ALA A 43 6.63 -14.06 0.14
N MET A 44 6.42 -12.79 0.53
CA MET A 44 7.09 -11.65 -0.10
C MET A 44 8.54 -11.50 0.34
N ILE A 45 8.83 -11.63 1.64
CA ILE A 45 10.21 -11.49 2.13
C ILE A 45 11.11 -12.65 1.66
N SER A 46 10.55 -13.82 1.37
CA SER A 46 11.31 -14.96 0.83
C SER A 46 11.87 -14.73 -0.59
N GLU A 47 11.41 -13.68 -1.29
CA GLU A 47 11.91 -13.28 -2.61
C GLU A 47 13.20 -12.42 -2.53
N PHE A 48 13.62 -12.02 -1.32
CA PHE A 48 14.82 -11.23 -1.08
C PHE A 48 15.99 -12.10 -0.57
N ASN A 49 17.20 -11.52 -0.56
CA ASN A 49 18.39 -12.21 -0.08
C ASN A 49 18.25 -12.54 1.41
N ARG A 50 18.41 -13.83 1.76
CA ARG A 50 18.22 -14.33 3.13
C ARG A 50 19.14 -13.64 4.14
N LEU A 51 20.35 -13.30 3.74
CA LEU A 51 21.32 -12.62 4.60
C LEU A 51 20.86 -11.21 4.98
N GLU A 52 20.03 -10.58 4.15
CA GLU A 52 19.39 -9.30 4.44
C GLU A 52 18.08 -9.49 5.21
N VAL A 53 17.30 -10.51 4.84
CA VAL A 53 15.99 -10.78 5.45
C VAL A 53 16.10 -11.14 6.94
N TYR A 54 16.99 -12.04 7.33
CA TYR A 54 17.07 -12.50 8.72
C TYR A 54 17.31 -11.40 9.75
N PRO A 55 18.36 -10.56 9.63
CA PRO A 55 18.56 -9.48 10.59
C PRO A 55 17.38 -8.51 10.58
N ARG A 56 16.82 -8.18 9.40
CA ARG A 56 15.72 -7.22 9.27
C ARG A 56 14.43 -7.67 9.94
N ILE A 57 14.13 -8.96 9.97
CA ILE A 57 12.95 -9.44 10.70
C ILE A 57 13.04 -9.09 12.19
N TYR A 58 14.22 -9.23 12.78
CA TYR A 58 14.46 -8.91 14.18
C TYR A 58 14.55 -7.41 14.43
N ASP A 59 15.17 -6.63 13.53
CA ASP A 59 15.20 -5.16 13.61
C ASP A 59 13.77 -4.58 13.64
N PHE A 60 12.88 -5.14 12.83
CA PHE A 60 11.46 -4.78 12.82
C PHE A 60 10.68 -5.39 14.01
N GLY A 61 11.31 -6.10 14.94
CA GLY A 61 10.69 -6.63 16.15
C GLY A 61 9.55 -7.61 15.88
N TYR A 62 9.64 -8.40 14.81
CA TYR A 62 8.70 -9.49 14.56
C TYR A 62 8.96 -10.66 15.51
N GLN A 63 7.89 -11.32 15.94
CA GLN A 63 7.96 -12.61 16.60
C GLN A 63 8.14 -13.68 15.53
N VAL A 64 9.28 -14.36 15.58
CA VAL A 64 9.69 -15.34 14.57
C VAL A 64 9.72 -16.72 15.19
N ASN A 65 8.98 -17.64 14.59
CA ASN A 65 9.00 -19.04 14.99
C ASN A 65 9.93 -19.84 14.07
N VAL A 66 10.33 -21.04 14.50
CA VAL A 66 11.19 -21.94 13.70
C VAL A 66 10.59 -22.23 12.33
N ASN A 67 9.26 -22.39 12.26
CA ASN A 67 8.54 -22.64 11.00
C ASN A 67 8.68 -21.47 10.00
N ASP A 68 8.75 -20.23 10.48
CA ASP A 68 8.92 -19.05 9.64
C ASP A 68 10.30 -19.02 8.99
N LEU A 69 11.34 -19.35 9.78
CA LEU A 69 12.72 -19.47 9.30
C LEU A 69 12.87 -20.61 8.29
N ILE A 70 12.24 -21.75 8.57
CA ILE A 70 12.18 -22.89 7.64
C ILE A 70 11.51 -22.46 6.33
N TYR A 71 10.38 -21.75 6.40
CA TYR A 71 9.67 -21.28 5.22
C TYR A 71 10.56 -20.37 4.35
N ILE A 72 11.19 -19.36 4.94
CA ILE A 72 12.08 -18.43 4.23
C ILE A 72 13.26 -19.20 3.59
N THR A 73 13.82 -20.17 4.31
CA THR A 73 14.95 -21.00 3.84
C THR A 73 14.54 -21.92 2.68
N LEU A 74 13.41 -22.62 2.80
CA LEU A 74 13.03 -23.70 1.89
C LEU A 74 12.22 -23.23 0.69
N LYS A 75 11.36 -22.21 0.82
CA LYS A 75 10.57 -21.70 -0.32
C LYS A 75 11.45 -21.10 -1.41
N SER A 76 12.53 -20.44 -1.02
CA SER A 76 13.52 -19.94 -1.96
C SER A 76 14.31 -21.08 -2.65
N ILE A 77 14.33 -22.31 -2.08
CA ILE A 77 14.83 -23.53 -2.76
C ILE A 77 13.78 -24.08 -3.73
N ALA A 78 12.49 -24.02 -3.39
CA ALA A 78 11.40 -24.39 -4.29
C ALA A 78 11.42 -23.56 -5.60
N TYR A 79 11.82 -22.29 -5.52
CA TYR A 79 12.01 -21.44 -6.72
C TYR A 79 13.20 -21.89 -7.60
N ARG A 80 14.27 -22.45 -7.01
CA ARG A 80 15.35 -23.10 -7.77
C ARG A 80 14.90 -24.42 -8.42
N ARG A 81 14.01 -25.18 -7.78
CA ARG A 81 13.33 -26.34 -8.40
C ARG A 81 12.41 -25.91 -9.55
N ASP A 82 11.81 -24.74 -9.46
CA ASP A 82 11.02 -24.14 -10.53
C ASP A 82 11.86 -23.77 -11.78
N VAL A 83 13.15 -23.45 -11.59
CA VAL A 83 14.15 -23.33 -12.68
C VAL A 83 14.51 -24.70 -13.26
N GLN A 84 14.50 -25.75 -12.44
CA GLN A 84 14.68 -27.14 -12.88
C GLN A 84 13.47 -27.61 -13.72
N ASP A 85 12.25 -27.20 -13.35
CA ASP A 85 11.03 -27.42 -14.15
C ASP A 85 11.03 -26.62 -15.46
N LEU A 86 11.80 -25.53 -15.56
CA LEU A 86 12.05 -24.80 -16.82
C LEU A 86 12.83 -25.65 -17.84
N ILE A 87 13.69 -26.55 -17.35
CA ILE A 87 14.48 -27.50 -18.16
C ILE A 87 13.64 -28.73 -18.49
N LEU A 88 12.76 -29.17 -17.58
CA LEU A 88 11.94 -30.38 -17.74
C LEU A 88 10.62 -30.15 -18.49
N SER A 89 10.09 -28.92 -18.52
CA SER A 89 8.81 -28.58 -19.19
C SER A 89 8.83 -27.20 -19.89
N PRO A 90 9.67 -27.01 -20.93
CA PRO A 90 9.91 -25.70 -21.53
C PRO A 90 8.65 -25.09 -22.20
N SER A 91 7.76 -25.90 -22.77
CA SER A 91 6.63 -25.42 -23.58
C SER A 91 5.56 -24.63 -22.80
N LYS A 92 5.30 -24.98 -21.53
CA LYS A 92 4.36 -24.24 -20.67
C LYS A 92 4.90 -22.87 -20.28
N ARG A 93 6.20 -22.79 -19.96
CA ARG A 93 6.85 -21.54 -19.53
C ARG A 93 7.20 -20.63 -20.72
N ILE A 94 7.56 -21.16 -21.88
CA ILE A 94 7.70 -20.39 -23.13
C ILE A 94 6.38 -19.69 -23.50
N LYS A 95 5.22 -20.29 -23.18
CA LYS A 95 3.91 -19.68 -23.40
C LYS A 95 3.64 -18.50 -22.44
N ASP A 96 4.10 -18.57 -21.19
CA ASP A 96 4.01 -17.47 -20.22
C ASP A 96 5.05 -16.37 -20.46
N ILE A 97 6.25 -16.73 -20.93
CA ILE A 97 7.26 -15.78 -21.43
C ILE A 97 6.75 -15.10 -22.71
N GLY A 98 6.11 -15.84 -23.62
CA GLY A 98 5.44 -15.30 -24.80
C GLY A 98 4.25 -14.38 -24.48
N LYS A 99 3.64 -14.50 -23.29
CA LYS A 99 2.71 -13.48 -22.76
C LYS A 99 3.42 -12.23 -22.27
N ARG A 100 4.63 -12.33 -21.70
CA ARG A 100 5.47 -11.15 -21.36
C ARG A 100 5.99 -10.40 -22.59
N PHE A 101 6.10 -11.07 -23.74
CA PHE A 101 6.42 -10.43 -25.04
C PHE A 101 5.18 -9.88 -25.77
N LYS A 102 3.97 -10.06 -25.25
CA LYS A 102 2.78 -9.42 -25.83
C LYS A 102 2.67 -7.99 -25.30
N ILE A 103 3.14 -7.08 -26.15
CA ILE A 103 3.00 -5.62 -26.10
C ILE A 103 3.82 -5.02 -24.96
N GLU A 104 5.03 -4.54 -25.28
CA GLU A 104 5.67 -3.50 -24.49
C GLU A 104 4.63 -2.41 -24.28
N ASN A 105 4.31 -2.11 -23.02
CA ASN A 105 3.42 -1.01 -22.70
C ASN A 105 4.04 0.27 -23.29
N PRO A 106 3.44 0.89 -24.33
CA PRO A 106 4.00 2.11 -24.92
C PRO A 106 3.87 3.30 -23.97
N ASN A 107 3.13 3.13 -22.87
CA ASN A 107 2.99 4.11 -21.82
C ASN A 107 4.24 4.05 -20.92
N PRO A 108 4.93 5.17 -20.64
CA PRO A 108 6.06 5.20 -19.70
C PRO A 108 5.67 4.83 -18.27
N TRP A 109 4.37 4.67 -17.99
CA TRP A 109 3.81 4.26 -16.72
C TRP A 109 3.32 2.82 -16.79
N ASP A 110 4.01 1.93 -16.07
CA ASP A 110 3.70 0.49 -16.02
C ASP A 110 2.31 0.18 -15.42
N TYR A 111 1.73 1.12 -14.67
CA TYR A 111 0.45 0.96 -13.98
C TYR A 111 -0.42 2.22 -14.11
N GLU A 112 -1.22 2.32 -15.17
CA GLU A 112 -2.31 3.28 -15.24
C GLU A 112 -3.61 2.62 -14.75
N ASN A 113 -4.28 3.24 -13.78
CA ASN A 113 -5.57 2.76 -13.31
C ASN A 113 -6.63 3.05 -14.38
N SER A 114 -7.00 2.01 -15.15
CA SER A 114 -7.99 2.10 -16.23
C SER A 114 -9.42 1.81 -15.78
N TYR A 115 -9.64 1.47 -14.51
CA TYR A 115 -10.96 1.09 -14.02
C TYR A 115 -11.91 2.30 -14.07
N LEU A 116 -13.09 2.09 -14.66
CA LEU A 116 -14.18 3.07 -14.74
C LEU A 116 -15.37 2.67 -13.86
N GLU A 117 -15.33 1.45 -13.35
CA GLU A 117 -16.27 0.91 -12.41
C GLU A 117 -16.30 1.78 -11.14
N ARG A 118 -17.49 1.84 -10.54
CA ARG A 118 -17.77 2.76 -9.44
C ARG A 118 -18.71 2.15 -8.41
N ILE A 119 -18.46 2.41 -7.13
CA ILE A 119 -19.34 1.98 -6.02
C ILE A 119 -20.79 2.42 -6.26
N SER A 120 -21.00 3.63 -6.76
CA SER A 120 -22.34 4.21 -7.03
C SER A 120 -23.19 3.45 -8.06
N MET A 121 -22.62 2.47 -8.79
CA MET A 121 -23.40 1.51 -9.56
C MET A 121 -24.29 0.62 -8.66
N TYR A 122 -23.92 0.49 -7.39
CA TYR A 122 -24.67 -0.21 -6.34
C TYR A 122 -25.29 0.83 -5.41
N PRO A 123 -26.62 0.80 -5.17
CA PRO A 123 -27.29 1.76 -4.30
C PRO A 123 -27.04 1.43 -2.83
N ILE A 124 -25.83 1.70 -2.33
CA ILE A 124 -25.37 1.36 -0.99
C ILE A 124 -25.62 2.52 -0.03
N GLN A 125 -26.23 2.23 1.12
CA GLN A 125 -26.50 3.23 2.18
C GLN A 125 -25.45 3.20 3.29
N ASP A 126 -25.04 2.02 3.72
CA ASP A 126 -24.05 1.82 4.79
C ASP A 126 -23.26 0.51 4.57
N ILE A 127 -22.39 0.15 5.53
CA ILE A 127 -21.55 -1.05 5.44
C ILE A 127 -22.37 -2.35 5.50
N SER A 128 -23.45 -2.41 6.29
CA SER A 128 -24.28 -3.61 6.37
C SER A 128 -25.01 -3.83 5.04
N ASP A 129 -25.62 -2.78 4.52
CA ASP A 129 -26.28 -2.77 3.22
C ASP A 129 -25.29 -3.08 2.08
N CYS A 130 -24.05 -2.61 2.18
CA CYS A 130 -23.00 -2.95 1.23
C CYS A 130 -22.75 -4.46 1.17
N ILE A 131 -22.54 -5.10 2.33
CA ILE A 131 -22.28 -6.54 2.42
C ILE A 131 -23.43 -7.32 1.80
N GLU A 132 -24.67 -6.96 2.12
CA GLU A 132 -25.86 -7.63 1.60
C GLU A 132 -25.95 -7.52 0.07
N LYS A 133 -25.79 -6.32 -0.50
CA LYS A 133 -25.97 -6.06 -1.93
C LYS A 133 -24.83 -6.55 -2.80
N THR A 134 -23.60 -6.52 -2.28
CA THR A 134 -22.41 -6.88 -3.05
C THR A 134 -21.96 -8.32 -2.84
N ASN A 135 -22.57 -9.07 -1.93
CA ASN A 135 -22.27 -10.50 -1.75
C ASN A 135 -22.36 -11.27 -3.08
N PRO A 136 -21.26 -11.88 -3.57
CA PRO A 136 -21.29 -12.66 -4.81
C PRO A 136 -22.28 -13.83 -4.81
N ALA A 137 -22.66 -14.33 -3.64
CA ALA A 137 -23.59 -15.45 -3.46
C ALA A 137 -25.07 -15.03 -3.41
N ASN A 138 -25.40 -13.73 -3.36
CA ASN A 138 -26.78 -13.26 -3.16
C ASN A 138 -27.69 -13.38 -4.40
N GLY A 139 -27.15 -13.78 -5.56
CA GLY A 139 -27.91 -13.89 -6.81
C GLY A 139 -28.41 -12.56 -7.39
N GLN A 140 -28.10 -11.40 -6.78
CA GLN A 140 -28.52 -10.10 -7.29
C GLN A 140 -27.81 -9.76 -8.61
N PRO A 141 -28.53 -9.16 -9.58
CA PRO A 141 -27.98 -8.82 -10.87
C PRO A 141 -26.82 -7.82 -10.74
N ILE A 142 -25.81 -7.99 -11.58
CA ILE A 142 -24.68 -7.07 -11.66
C ILE A 142 -25.10 -5.87 -12.51
N PRO A 143 -24.96 -4.62 -12.02
CA PRO A 143 -25.30 -3.43 -12.78
C PRO A 143 -24.54 -3.34 -14.10
N LYS A 144 -25.16 -2.70 -15.11
CA LYS A 144 -24.51 -2.45 -16.40
C LYS A 144 -23.25 -1.58 -16.20
N GLY A 145 -22.12 -2.03 -16.74
CA GLY A 145 -20.82 -1.36 -16.59
C GLY A 145 -20.00 -1.84 -15.40
N SER A 146 -20.50 -2.80 -14.63
CA SER A 146 -19.74 -3.54 -13.61
C SER A 146 -19.54 -4.99 -14.05
N ASP A 147 -18.66 -5.72 -13.35
CA ASP A 147 -18.52 -7.16 -13.48
C ASP A 147 -18.51 -7.90 -12.13
N ARG A 148 -18.23 -9.21 -12.17
CA ARG A 148 -18.15 -10.06 -10.97
C ARG A 148 -16.95 -9.73 -10.09
N PHE A 149 -15.84 -9.27 -10.67
CA PHE A 149 -14.63 -8.94 -9.94
C PHE A 149 -14.79 -7.63 -9.17
N HIS A 150 -15.35 -6.61 -9.81
CA HIS A 150 -15.71 -5.35 -9.17
C HIS A 150 -16.73 -5.57 -8.05
N LYS A 151 -17.82 -6.34 -8.29
CA LYS A 151 -18.77 -6.71 -7.23
C LYS A 151 -18.09 -7.35 -6.03
N LYS A 152 -17.18 -8.30 -6.28
CA LYS A 152 -16.42 -8.99 -5.23
C LYS A 152 -15.46 -8.04 -4.51
N ALA A 153 -14.78 -7.13 -5.20
CA ALA A 153 -13.87 -6.17 -4.59
C ALA A 153 -14.59 -5.23 -3.60
N ILE A 154 -15.77 -4.74 -3.98
CA ILE A 154 -16.62 -3.97 -3.07
C ILE A 154 -17.01 -4.82 -1.86
N PHE A 155 -17.47 -6.06 -2.07
CA PHE A 155 -17.83 -6.96 -0.98
C PHE A 155 -16.68 -7.21 0.00
N ASP A 156 -15.51 -7.57 -0.51
CA ASP A 156 -14.33 -7.86 0.31
C ASP A 156 -13.93 -6.63 1.16
N THR A 157 -13.96 -5.44 0.57
CA THR A 157 -13.64 -4.20 1.29
C THR A 157 -14.72 -3.78 2.28
N CYS A 158 -16.00 -4.10 2.04
CA CYS A 158 -17.07 -3.92 3.01
C CYS A 158 -16.96 -4.87 4.21
N ILE A 159 -16.59 -6.13 3.98
CA ILE A 159 -16.26 -7.06 5.06
C ILE A 159 -15.10 -6.53 5.90
N ILE A 160 -14.03 -6.07 5.26
CA ILE A 160 -12.89 -5.45 5.95
C ILE A 160 -13.35 -4.24 6.79
N ALA A 161 -14.17 -3.36 6.21
CA ALA A 161 -14.71 -2.18 6.91
C ALA A 161 -15.60 -2.49 8.09
N ASN A 162 -16.32 -3.61 8.06
CA ASN A 162 -17.13 -4.06 9.19
C ASN A 162 -16.29 -4.56 10.38
N HIS A 163 -15.05 -4.97 10.14
CA HIS A 163 -14.17 -5.57 11.16
C HIS A 163 -13.04 -4.65 11.64
N ILE A 164 -12.80 -3.52 10.98
CA ILE A 164 -11.67 -2.65 11.33
C ILE A 164 -11.89 -1.92 12.66
N VAL A 165 -10.76 -1.78 13.37
CA VAL A 165 -10.61 -1.04 14.63
C VAL A 165 -11.31 0.31 14.53
N THR A 166 -12.19 0.61 15.48
CA THR A 166 -12.92 1.88 15.57
C THR A 166 -12.36 2.84 16.64
N HIS A 167 -11.33 2.43 17.38
CA HIS A 167 -10.65 3.31 18.34
C HIS A 167 -9.44 4.02 17.72
N ALA A 168 -9.07 5.15 18.30
CA ALA A 168 -7.87 5.91 17.96
C ALA A 168 -6.80 5.88 19.06
N GLU A 169 -7.07 5.17 20.18
CA GLU A 169 -6.13 5.07 21.28
C GLU A 169 -4.82 4.43 20.83
N GLU A 170 -3.72 5.05 21.25
CA GLU A 170 -2.38 4.55 20.99
C GLU A 170 -2.04 3.43 21.95
N ASP A 171 -1.65 2.29 21.38
CA ASP A 171 -1.25 1.11 22.13
C ASP A 171 0.17 0.66 21.73
N LYS A 172 0.58 -0.52 22.23
CA LYS A 172 1.88 -1.10 21.89
C LYS A 172 2.02 -1.41 20.39
N VAL A 173 0.91 -1.73 19.72
CA VAL A 173 0.92 -2.03 18.28
C VAL A 173 1.15 -0.76 17.46
N THR A 174 0.43 0.30 17.82
CA THR A 174 0.55 1.64 17.22
C THR A 174 1.97 2.16 17.34
N LYS A 175 2.58 2.12 18.54
CA LYS A 175 3.97 2.53 18.77
C LYS A 175 4.95 1.74 17.89
N GLN A 176 4.80 0.42 17.87
CA GLN A 176 5.66 -0.46 17.09
C GLN A 176 5.58 -0.17 15.58
N TYR A 177 4.41 0.21 15.07
CA TYR A 177 4.29 0.63 13.67
C TYR A 177 5.17 1.84 13.35
N PHE A 178 5.14 2.88 14.18
CA PHE A 178 5.95 4.09 13.96
C PHE A 178 7.44 3.84 14.19
N ASP A 179 7.81 2.97 15.13
CA ASP A 179 9.22 2.59 15.31
C ASP A 179 9.76 1.82 14.08
N ARG A 180 8.94 0.96 13.46
CA ARG A 180 9.27 0.32 12.18
C ARG A 180 9.34 1.34 11.04
N LEU A 181 8.47 2.35 11.05
CA LEU A 181 8.45 3.40 10.03
C LEU A 181 9.73 4.24 10.09
N LYS A 182 10.22 4.51 11.30
CA LYS A 182 11.50 5.16 11.52
C LYS A 182 12.64 4.40 10.87
N ILE A 183 12.71 3.07 11.02
CA ILE A 183 13.76 2.24 10.39
C ILE A 183 13.76 2.45 8.88
N LEU A 184 12.59 2.31 8.25
CA LEU A 184 12.43 2.50 6.80
C LEU A 184 12.85 3.91 6.34
N HIS A 185 12.41 4.95 7.04
CA HIS A 185 12.74 6.34 6.70
C HIS A 185 14.23 6.66 6.91
N ASP A 186 14.85 6.11 7.95
CA ASP A 186 16.28 6.22 8.19
C ASP A 186 17.09 5.56 7.07
N GLU A 187 16.67 4.38 6.59
CA GLU A 187 17.32 3.71 5.46
C GLU A 187 17.20 4.51 4.17
N ILE A 188 16.02 5.07 3.86
CA ILE A 188 15.84 5.97 2.70
C ILE A 188 16.82 7.13 2.76
N ARG A 189 16.91 7.81 3.91
CA ARG A 189 17.80 8.97 4.10
C ARG A 189 19.28 8.57 4.09
N ARG A 190 19.64 7.42 4.67
CA ARG A 190 21.01 6.88 4.65
C ARG A 190 21.47 6.65 3.20
N ILE A 191 20.66 5.93 2.41
CA ILE A 191 20.96 5.67 0.99
C ILE A 191 21.05 6.99 0.20
N GLY A 192 20.16 7.95 0.48
CA GLY A 192 20.24 9.30 -0.08
C GLY A 192 21.60 9.93 0.18
N LYS A 193 22.04 9.97 1.44
CA LYS A 193 23.34 10.55 1.84
C LYS A 193 24.52 9.85 1.20
N GLU A 194 24.49 8.53 1.09
CA GLU A 194 25.51 7.75 0.38
C GLU A 194 25.60 8.11 -1.11
N ASN A 195 24.49 8.54 -1.70
CA ASN A 195 24.41 9.07 -3.06
C ASN A 195 24.62 10.60 -3.15
N GLY A 196 24.98 11.26 -2.05
CA GLY A 196 25.17 12.71 -2.00
C GLY A 196 23.87 13.53 -2.09
N GLN A 197 22.72 12.93 -1.78
CA GLN A 197 21.40 13.58 -1.76
C GLN A 197 20.87 13.67 -0.32
N ASP A 198 20.22 14.77 0.04
CA ASP A 198 19.37 14.82 1.23
C ASP A 198 17.93 14.53 0.83
N ILE A 199 17.53 13.25 0.92
CA ILE A 199 16.21 12.82 0.45
C ILE A 199 15.13 13.35 1.40
N GLN A 200 14.25 14.19 0.87
CA GLN A 200 13.02 14.57 1.54
C GLN A 200 12.00 13.43 1.45
N ILE A 201 11.31 13.15 2.55
CA ILE A 201 10.20 12.21 2.58
C ILE A 201 8.92 13.01 2.79
N ILE A 202 7.92 12.82 1.95
CA ILE A 202 6.60 13.44 2.07
C ILE A 202 5.57 12.34 2.27
N GLY A 203 4.83 12.41 3.37
CA GLY A 203 3.70 11.56 3.66
C GLY A 203 2.45 12.00 2.93
N VAL A 204 1.68 11.05 2.40
CA VAL A 204 0.40 11.32 1.74
C VAL A 204 -0.66 10.37 2.27
N VAL A 205 -1.77 10.87 2.80
CA VAL A 205 -2.95 10.04 3.12
C VAL A 205 -3.93 10.13 1.97
N ALA A 206 -4.27 8.98 1.40
CA ALA A 206 -5.20 8.90 0.28
C ALA A 206 -6.66 9.22 0.71
N PRO A 207 -7.50 9.70 -0.22
CA PRO A 207 -8.93 9.88 0.03
C PRO A 207 -9.63 8.53 0.23
N TYR A 208 -10.68 8.50 1.04
CA TYR A 208 -11.47 7.30 1.31
C TYR A 208 -12.92 7.40 0.82
N SER A 209 -13.59 6.27 0.63
CA SER A 209 -15.04 6.27 0.44
C SER A 209 -15.75 6.84 1.68
N GLN A 210 -16.84 7.58 1.50
CA GLN A 210 -17.64 8.09 2.62
C GLN A 210 -18.32 6.95 3.41
N LEU A 211 -18.45 5.76 2.82
CA LEU A 211 -18.94 4.56 3.52
C LEU A 211 -18.04 4.16 4.71
N ILE A 212 -16.77 4.55 4.69
CA ILE A 212 -15.79 4.26 5.76
C ILE A 212 -15.35 5.51 6.52
N GLN A 213 -16.21 6.53 6.62
CA GLN A 213 -15.91 7.75 7.39
C GLN A 213 -15.45 7.49 8.83
N LYS A 214 -15.93 6.42 9.46
CA LYS A 214 -15.50 5.99 10.81
C LYS A 214 -13.99 5.72 10.91
N TRP A 215 -13.29 5.56 9.79
CA TRP A 215 -11.84 5.37 9.79
C TRP A 215 -11.07 6.69 9.95
N ARG A 216 -11.69 7.82 9.61
CA ARG A 216 -11.10 9.17 9.54
C ARG A 216 -11.25 9.94 10.85
N LEU A 217 -10.89 9.30 11.96
CA LEU A 217 -10.97 9.93 13.27
C LEU A 217 -9.90 11.03 13.40
N THR A 218 -10.30 12.23 13.82
CA THR A 218 -9.38 13.35 14.04
C THR A 218 -8.23 12.96 14.97
N GLU A 219 -8.52 12.15 15.97
CA GLU A 219 -7.55 11.62 16.93
C GLU A 219 -6.44 10.80 16.25
N ARG A 220 -6.76 10.07 15.17
CA ARG A 220 -5.75 9.32 14.39
C ARG A 220 -4.84 10.27 13.63
N ASN A 221 -5.40 11.33 13.05
CA ASN A 221 -4.62 12.34 12.36
C ASN A 221 -3.63 13.02 13.32
N GLU A 222 -4.05 13.26 14.56
CA GLU A 222 -3.17 13.81 15.60
C GLU A 222 -2.08 12.83 16.03
N VAL A 223 -2.38 11.53 16.15
CA VAL A 223 -1.37 10.49 16.37
C VAL A 223 -0.36 10.49 15.23
N TRP A 224 -0.80 10.46 13.96
CA TRP A 224 0.10 10.51 12.80
C TRP A 224 1.02 11.73 12.82
N LYS A 225 0.47 12.94 12.99
CA LYS A 225 1.26 14.18 13.04
C LYS A 225 2.28 14.15 14.18
N ARG A 226 1.86 13.71 15.37
CA ARG A 226 2.74 13.62 16.55
C ARG A 226 3.86 12.61 16.35
N GLU A 227 3.52 11.41 15.89
CA GLU A 227 4.49 10.32 15.73
C GLU A 227 5.48 10.58 14.59
N LEU A 228 5.04 11.15 13.46
CA LEU A 228 5.95 11.57 12.39
C LEU A 228 6.95 12.64 12.84
N ARG A 229 6.54 13.54 13.74
CA ARG A 229 7.46 14.48 14.39
C ARG A 229 8.38 13.78 15.40
N ARG A 230 7.88 12.81 16.16
CA ARG A 230 8.68 12.05 17.14
C ARG A 230 9.80 11.27 16.48
N ILE A 231 9.52 10.55 15.40
CA ILE A 231 10.52 9.67 14.77
C ILE A 231 11.64 10.45 14.08
N HIS A 232 11.37 11.69 13.65
CA HIS A 232 12.33 12.58 13.01
C HIS A 232 12.18 14.05 13.49
N PRO A 233 12.64 14.39 14.70
CA PRO A 233 12.38 15.70 15.31
C PRO A 233 13.06 16.86 14.56
N SER A 234 14.26 16.66 14.02
CA SER A 234 15.03 17.70 13.32
C SER A 234 14.62 17.90 11.86
N ASN A 235 13.97 16.90 11.26
CA ASN A 235 13.43 16.96 9.90
C ASN A 235 12.14 16.15 9.82
N PRO A 236 11.02 16.65 10.38
CA PRO A 236 9.75 15.94 10.41
C PRO A 236 9.22 15.67 9.00
N VAL A 237 8.56 14.54 8.82
CA VAL A 237 7.90 14.20 7.55
C VAL A 237 6.61 15.02 7.42
N PRO A 238 6.48 15.94 6.44
CA PRO A 238 5.22 16.61 6.18
C PRO A 238 4.15 15.58 5.77
N LEU A 239 2.92 15.81 6.21
CA LEU A 239 1.77 14.96 5.90
C LEU A 239 0.76 15.76 5.08
N LEU A 240 0.57 15.34 3.82
CA LEU A 240 -0.51 15.81 2.97
C LEU A 240 -1.72 14.91 3.20
N ASP A 241 -2.81 15.48 3.68
CA ASP A 241 -4.03 14.75 4.04
C ASP A 241 -5.13 15.05 3.01
N TYR A 242 -5.54 14.02 2.26
CA TYR A 242 -6.59 14.12 1.25
C TYR A 242 -7.85 13.34 1.62
N GLN A 243 -8.00 12.89 2.88
CA GLN A 243 -9.03 11.94 3.28
C GLN A 243 -10.47 12.37 2.89
N ASP A 244 -10.76 13.66 2.92
CA ASP A 244 -12.07 14.29 2.62
C ASP A 244 -12.15 14.93 1.22
N MET A 245 -11.08 14.88 0.42
CA MET A 245 -10.97 15.61 -0.86
C MET A 245 -12.07 15.24 -1.88
N LEU A 246 -12.63 14.04 -1.77
CA LEU A 246 -13.64 13.49 -2.67
C LEU A 246 -15.01 13.33 -1.99
N ASP A 247 -15.23 14.01 -0.87
CA ASP A 247 -16.51 14.01 -0.17
C ASP A 247 -17.59 14.77 -0.94
N GLY A 248 -18.84 14.36 -0.72
CA GLY A 248 -20.01 14.97 -1.35
C GLY A 248 -20.84 13.97 -2.15
N PRO A 249 -21.87 14.45 -2.88
CA PRO A 249 -22.86 13.59 -3.52
C PRO A 249 -22.26 12.63 -4.57
N ASP A 250 -21.12 12.98 -5.15
CA ASP A 250 -20.43 12.17 -6.15
C ASP A 250 -19.40 11.21 -5.56
N ASN A 251 -19.25 11.10 -4.24
CA ASN A 251 -18.18 10.30 -3.63
C ASN A 251 -18.09 8.89 -4.23
N GLY A 252 -19.20 8.15 -4.28
CA GLY A 252 -19.26 6.80 -4.85
C GLY A 252 -18.95 6.71 -6.36
N ASN A 253 -18.82 7.83 -7.09
CA ASN A 253 -18.37 7.85 -8.49
C ASN A 253 -16.84 7.78 -8.64
N TYR A 254 -16.08 8.03 -7.58
CA TYR A 254 -14.62 8.15 -7.63
C TYR A 254 -13.86 6.90 -7.18
N TYR A 255 -14.58 5.89 -6.69
CA TYR A 255 -14.02 4.70 -6.06
C TYR A 255 -14.40 3.43 -6.80
N TYR A 256 -13.40 2.59 -7.05
CA TYR A 256 -13.59 1.23 -7.55
C TYR A 256 -14.11 0.32 -6.42
N ASP A 257 -13.57 0.47 -5.21
CA ASP A 257 -14.09 -0.17 -3.99
C ASP A 257 -13.90 0.78 -2.81
N LEU A 258 -14.21 0.38 -1.57
CA LEU A 258 -14.25 1.32 -0.45
C LEU A 258 -12.91 2.01 -0.16
N ILE A 259 -11.80 1.46 -0.64
CA ILE A 259 -10.42 1.92 -0.38
C ILE A 259 -9.77 2.44 -1.66
N HIS A 260 -9.95 1.76 -2.80
CA HIS A 260 -9.24 2.07 -4.04
C HIS A 260 -10.03 3.04 -4.93
N LEU A 261 -9.37 4.10 -5.38
CA LEU A 261 -9.90 5.01 -6.39
C LEU A 261 -10.07 4.31 -7.74
N ASN A 262 -11.06 4.73 -8.51
CA ASN A 262 -11.10 4.45 -9.94
C ASN A 262 -10.31 5.52 -10.72
N SER A 263 -10.26 5.41 -12.04
CA SER A 263 -9.53 6.35 -12.90
C SER A 263 -9.95 7.82 -12.74
N ILE A 264 -11.24 8.08 -12.48
CA ILE A 264 -11.78 9.44 -12.30
C ILE A 264 -11.30 10.00 -10.96
N GLY A 265 -11.42 9.22 -9.89
CA GLY A 265 -10.91 9.60 -8.57
C GLY A 265 -9.41 9.82 -8.57
N MET A 266 -8.66 8.94 -9.25
CA MET A 266 -7.21 9.06 -9.38
C MET A 266 -6.80 10.34 -10.10
N LYS A 267 -7.45 10.70 -11.20
CA LYS A 267 -7.18 11.98 -11.91
C LYS A 267 -7.37 13.19 -11.01
N LYS A 268 -8.43 13.20 -10.18
CA LYS A 268 -8.66 14.27 -9.21
C LYS A 268 -7.56 14.32 -8.15
N LEU A 269 -7.21 13.17 -7.57
CA LEU A 269 -6.15 13.09 -6.56
C LEU A 269 -4.81 13.56 -7.15
N THR A 270 -4.42 13.04 -8.31
CA THR A 270 -3.18 13.42 -8.98
C THR A 270 -3.11 14.92 -9.26
N PHE A 271 -4.20 15.54 -9.71
CA PHE A 271 -4.23 16.98 -9.96
C PHE A 271 -4.03 17.81 -8.69
N THR A 272 -4.76 17.49 -7.62
CA THR A 272 -4.62 18.19 -6.33
C THR A 272 -3.24 17.96 -5.73
N PHE A 273 -2.78 16.71 -5.69
CA PHE A 273 -1.46 16.35 -5.21
C PHE A 273 -0.35 17.07 -5.97
N ALA A 274 -0.41 17.12 -7.31
CA ALA A 274 0.61 17.80 -8.12
C ALA A 274 0.70 19.30 -7.80
N LYS A 275 -0.44 19.95 -7.51
CA LYS A 275 -0.48 21.36 -7.12
C LYS A 275 0.20 21.57 -5.76
N ASP A 276 -0.12 20.77 -4.77
CA ASP A 276 0.44 20.89 -3.43
C ASP A 276 1.92 20.51 -3.41
N PHE A 277 2.28 19.44 -4.13
CA PHE A 277 3.65 18.99 -4.28
C PHE A 277 4.52 20.06 -4.93
N LYS A 278 4.05 20.72 -6.00
CA LYS A 278 4.74 21.86 -6.61
C LYS A 278 4.97 22.98 -5.59
N ALA A 279 3.96 23.31 -4.78
CA ALA A 279 4.09 24.36 -3.77
C ALA A 279 5.10 24.00 -2.64
N ILE A 280 5.29 22.71 -2.34
CA ILE A 280 6.34 22.25 -1.43
C ILE A 280 7.71 22.45 -2.07
N LEU A 281 7.90 21.96 -3.30
CA LEU A 281 9.19 22.06 -4.00
C LEU A 281 9.64 23.52 -4.25
N GLU A 282 8.70 24.44 -4.51
CA GLU A 282 8.99 25.86 -4.70
C GLU A 282 9.43 26.59 -3.42
N LYS A 283 9.06 26.08 -2.24
CA LYS A 283 9.51 26.65 -0.96
C LYS A 283 10.96 26.25 -0.63
N GLU A 284 11.47 25.18 -1.22
CA GLU A 284 12.83 24.69 -0.99
C GLU A 284 13.88 25.31 -1.92
N THR A 285 13.42 25.95 -2.99
CA THR A 285 14.28 26.64 -3.98
C THR A 285 14.51 28.12 -3.65
N LYS A 286 13.97 28.62 -2.54
CA LYS A 286 14.18 29.96 -2.00
C LYS A 286 15.07 29.91 -0.76
#